data_AF-A0A3D5DRU1-F1
#
_entry.id   AF-A0A3D5DRU1-F1
#
_cell.length_a   1.000
_cell.length_b   1.000
_cell.length_c   1.000
_cell.angle_alpha   90.00
_cell.angle_beta   90.00
_cell.angle_gamma   90.00
#
_symmetry.space_group_name_H-M   'P 1'
#
loop_
_entity.id
_entity.type
_entity.pdbx_description
1 polymer ?
#
loop_
_entity_poly.entity_id
_entity_poly.type
_entity_poly.pdbx_seq_one_letter_code
_entity_poly.pdbx_strand_id
1 'polypeptide(L)'
;MTLDGTNTWLIAEPGSSSALVVDPGPDDEAHLRRVRDEVAAAGQRVAKILLTHGHPDHAAGAAAFAAMTGAPVLAADPAHRLGSEGLAPGDTVTAGGCEVRVVATPGHTADSVCLLLPADA
;
A
#
# COMPACT_ATOMS: atom_id res chain seq x y z
N MET A 1 -9.69 -9.13 16.30
CA MET A 1 -8.91 -8.72 17.48
C MET A 1 -8.10 -7.50 17.07
N THR A 2 -8.34 -6.36 17.69
CA THR A 2 -7.47 -5.17 17.63
C THR A 2 -6.66 -5.15 18.93
N LEU A 3 -5.57 -5.89 18.97
CA LEU A 3 -4.52 -5.73 19.98
C LEU A 3 -3.24 -5.50 19.19
N ASP A 4 -2.63 -4.32 19.40
CA ASP A 4 -1.35 -3.84 18.85
C ASP A 4 -1.24 -3.48 17.35
N GLY A 5 -2.35 -3.47 16.62
CA GLY A 5 -2.63 -2.61 15.43
C GLY A 5 -1.73 -2.73 14.19
N THR A 6 -2.34 -3.05 13.04
CA THR A 6 -1.78 -2.75 11.71
C THR A 6 -1.73 -1.23 11.49
N ASN A 7 -0.58 -0.71 11.08
CA ASN A 7 -0.48 0.67 10.59
C ASN A 7 -0.74 0.69 9.08
N THR A 8 -1.77 1.43 8.66
CA THR A 8 -1.98 1.79 7.26
C THR A 8 -1.36 3.16 7.01
N TRP A 9 -0.50 3.26 5.99
CA TRP A 9 0.16 4.52 5.64
C TRP A 9 -0.44 5.13 4.38
N LEU A 10 -0.67 6.44 4.41
CA LEU A 10 -1.07 7.26 3.27
C LEU A 10 0.14 8.12 2.89
N ILE A 11 0.69 7.94 1.69
CA ILE A 11 1.91 8.62 1.25
C ILE A 11 1.60 9.44 0.00
N ALA A 12 1.88 10.74 0.04
CA ALA A 12 1.72 11.63 -1.08
C ALA A 12 2.65 12.84 -0.96
N GLU A 13 3.11 13.35 -2.10
CA GLU A 13 3.80 14.64 -2.17
C GLU A 13 2.85 15.80 -1.83
N PRO A 14 3.35 16.90 -1.24
CA PRO A 14 2.56 18.11 -1.02
C PRO A 14 1.90 18.62 -2.31
N GLY A 15 0.58 18.80 -2.29
CA GLY A 15 -0.20 19.28 -3.44
C GLY A 15 -0.48 18.23 -4.52
N SER A 16 -0.01 16.99 -4.37
CA SER A 16 -0.37 15.88 -5.26
C SER A 16 -1.86 15.56 -5.15
N SER A 17 -2.48 15.20 -6.29
CA SER A 17 -3.84 14.65 -6.36
C SER A 17 -3.87 13.11 -6.25
N SER A 18 -2.74 12.48 -5.95
CA SER A 18 -2.57 11.02 -5.92
C SER A 18 -1.79 10.59 -4.69
N ALA A 19 -2.23 9.51 -4.05
CA ALA A 19 -1.60 8.91 -2.89
C ALA A 19 -1.32 7.41 -3.09
N LEU A 20 -0.24 6.94 -2.47
CA LEU A 20 0.02 5.51 -2.25
C LEU A 20 -0.59 5.11 -0.92
N VAL A 21 -1.18 3.92 -0.86
CA VAL A 21 -1.66 3.33 0.40
C VAL A 21 -0.85 2.08 0.69
N VAL A 22 -0.18 2.03 1.84
CA VAL A 22 0.61 0.86 2.27
C VAL A 22 -0.19 0.09 3.31
N ASP A 23 -0.29 -1.23 3.12
CA ASP A 23 -0.88 -2.18 4.07
C ASP A 23 -2.28 -1.71 4.54
N PRO A 24 -3.31 -1.82 3.67
CA PRO A 24 -4.62 -1.20 3.87
C PRO A 24 -5.38 -1.73 5.08
N GLY A 25 -4.92 -2.83 5.68
CA GLY A 25 -5.46 -3.36 6.93
C GLY A 25 -6.28 -4.63 6.75
N PRO A 26 -6.98 -5.05 7.82
CA PRO A 26 -7.84 -6.22 7.77
C PRO A 26 -9.00 -6.03 6.79
N ASP A 27 -9.69 -7.13 6.46
CA ASP A 27 -10.96 -7.11 5.73
C ASP A 27 -12.10 -6.59 6.62
N ASP A 28 -12.01 -5.31 6.96
CA ASP A 28 -12.99 -4.53 7.73
C ASP A 28 -13.44 -3.34 6.87
N GLU A 29 -14.67 -3.42 6.37
CA GLU A 29 -15.20 -2.41 5.46
C GLU A 29 -15.23 -1.00 6.08
N ALA A 30 -15.48 -0.87 7.39
CA ALA A 30 -15.51 0.42 8.05
C ALA A 30 -14.11 1.03 8.13
N HIS A 31 -13.07 0.21 8.36
CA HIS A 31 -11.67 0.64 8.28
C HIS A 31 -11.30 1.07 6.87
N LEU A 32 -11.58 0.25 5.86
CA LEU A 32 -11.24 0.54 4.47
C LEU A 32 -11.94 1.81 3.96
N ARG A 33 -13.20 2.05 4.34
CA ARG A 33 -13.89 3.31 4.03
C ARG A 33 -13.22 4.51 4.68
N ARG A 34 -12.79 4.41 5.94
CA ARG A 34 -12.03 5.49 6.61
C ARG A 34 -10.74 5.80 5.85
N VAL A 35 -9.95 4.78 5.50
CA VAL A 35 -8.69 4.97 4.73
C VAL A 35 -8.95 5.69 3.40
N ARG A 36 -9.98 5.27 2.64
CA ARG A 36 -10.38 5.93 1.39
C ARG A 36 -10.81 7.38 1.63
N ASP A 37 -11.62 7.62 2.64
CA ASP A 37 -12.22 8.92 2.91
C ASP A 37 -11.16 9.94 3.37
N GLU A 38 -10.14 9.51 4.11
CA GLU A 38 -8.97 10.35 4.45
C GLU A 38 -8.20 10.78 3.20
N VAL A 39 -7.96 9.86 2.25
CA VAL A 39 -7.34 10.19 0.95
C VAL A 39 -8.21 11.19 0.17
N ALA A 40 -9.52 10.97 0.13
CA ALA A 40 -10.44 11.87 -0.56
C ALA A 40 -10.52 13.26 0.09
N ALA A 41 -10.50 13.33 1.43
CA ALA A 41 -10.51 14.59 2.19
C ALA A 41 -9.27 15.45 1.92
N ALA A 42 -8.13 14.81 1.60
CA ALA A 42 -6.92 15.48 1.14
C ALA A 42 -6.98 15.93 -0.34
N GLY A 43 -8.10 15.72 -1.04
CA GLY A 43 -8.24 16.03 -2.47
C GLY A 43 -7.50 15.04 -3.38
N GLN A 44 -7.22 13.84 -2.88
CA GLN A 44 -6.41 12.83 -3.56
C GLN A 44 -7.25 11.62 -3.99
N ARG A 45 -6.69 10.83 -4.91
CA ARG A 45 -7.14 9.47 -5.22
C ARG A 45 -6.08 8.45 -4.83
N VAL A 46 -6.51 7.25 -4.46
CA VAL A 46 -5.59 6.12 -4.28
C VAL A 46 -5.05 5.73 -5.65
N ALA A 47 -3.75 5.88 -5.85
CA ALA A 47 -3.09 5.56 -7.11
C ALA A 47 -2.66 4.09 -7.17
N LYS A 48 -2.07 3.58 -6.08
CA LYS A 48 -1.61 2.21 -5.94
C LYS A 48 -1.71 1.78 -4.47
N ILE A 49 -2.00 0.50 -4.25
CA ILE A 49 -1.99 -0.15 -2.94
C ILE A 49 -0.73 -1.01 -2.88
N LEU A 50 0.09 -0.83 -1.86
CA LEU A 50 1.37 -1.53 -1.69
C LEU A 50 1.28 -2.46 -0.50
N LEU A 51 1.70 -3.71 -0.66
CA LEU A 51 1.81 -4.66 0.44
C LEU A 51 3.26 -4.88 0.80
N THR A 52 3.61 -4.69 2.07
CA THR A 52 4.96 -5.00 2.55
C THR A 52 5.23 -6.51 2.54
N HIS A 53 4.18 -7.32 2.75
CA HIS A 53 4.16 -8.78 2.59
C HIS A 53 2.74 -9.34 2.74
N GLY A 54 2.56 -10.62 2.38
CA GLY A 54 1.30 -11.36 2.37
C GLY A 54 0.74 -11.85 3.71
N HIS A 55 0.77 -11.08 4.80
CA HIS A 55 0.19 -11.53 6.08
C HIS A 55 -1.26 -11.04 6.26
N PRO A 56 -2.20 -11.90 6.73
CA PRO A 56 -3.64 -11.56 6.71
C PRO A 56 -4.09 -10.40 7.61
N ASP A 57 -3.35 -10.07 8.67
CA ASP A 57 -3.68 -8.96 9.57
C ASP A 57 -3.61 -7.57 8.91
N HIS A 58 -2.83 -7.42 7.84
CA HIS A 58 -2.75 -6.17 7.07
C HIS A 58 -3.01 -6.28 5.57
N ALA A 59 -2.90 -7.47 4.98
CA ALA A 59 -3.13 -7.66 3.55
C ALA A 59 -4.57 -8.11 3.22
N ALA A 60 -5.35 -8.61 4.18
CA ALA A 60 -6.66 -9.21 3.90
C ALA A 60 -7.65 -8.24 3.23
N GLY A 61 -7.60 -6.94 3.58
CA GLY A 61 -8.47 -5.93 3.00
C GLY A 61 -8.08 -5.47 1.59
N ALA A 62 -6.93 -5.89 1.04
CA ALA A 62 -6.39 -5.31 -0.19
C ALA A 62 -7.30 -5.50 -1.42
N ALA A 63 -7.93 -6.67 -1.56
CA ALA A 63 -8.83 -6.93 -2.69
C ALA A 63 -10.13 -6.11 -2.61
N ALA A 64 -10.73 -6.03 -1.42
CA ALA A 64 -11.90 -5.20 -1.18
C ALA A 64 -11.56 -3.71 -1.41
N PHE A 65 -10.41 -3.26 -0.92
CA PHE A 65 -9.97 -1.87 -1.07
C PHE A 65 -9.64 -1.51 -2.52
N ALA A 66 -9.04 -2.43 -3.28
CA ALA A 66 -8.84 -2.29 -4.72
C ALA A 66 -10.17 -2.15 -5.47
N ALA A 67 -11.17 -2.97 -5.14
CA ALA A 67 -12.51 -2.86 -5.72
C ALA A 67 -13.19 -1.52 -5.36
N MET A 68 -12.96 -1.00 -4.15
CA MET A 68 -13.51 0.29 -3.71
C MET A 68 -12.88 1.50 -4.40
N THR A 69 -11.58 1.43 -4.74
CA THR A 69 -10.79 2.57 -5.22
C THR A 69 -10.47 2.52 -6.71
N GLY A 70 -10.53 1.33 -7.31
CA GLY A 70 -10.05 1.05 -8.67
C GLY A 70 -8.53 0.98 -8.79
N ALA A 71 -7.78 1.08 -7.69
CA ALA A 71 -6.32 1.05 -7.70
C ALA A 71 -5.78 -0.40 -7.77
N PRO A 72 -4.65 -0.64 -8.45
CA PRO A 72 -3.99 -1.94 -8.43
C PRO A 72 -3.33 -2.22 -7.07
N VAL A 73 -3.14 -3.52 -6.78
CA VAL A 73 -2.37 -3.99 -5.62
C VAL A 73 -1.03 -4.50 -6.10
N LEU A 74 0.05 -3.89 -5.60
CA LEU A 74 1.42 -4.28 -5.86
C LEU A 74 1.95 -5.00 -4.63
N ALA A 75 2.51 -6.19 -4.85
CA ALA A 75 3.12 -7.03 -3.84
C ALA A 75 4.35 -7.73 -4.43
N ALA A 76 5.28 -8.15 -3.57
CA ALA A 76 6.41 -8.97 -4.00
C ALA A 76 5.95 -10.38 -4.41
N ASP A 77 5.08 -11.02 -3.63
CA ASP A 77 4.45 -12.29 -4.01
C ASP A 77 3.38 -12.07 -5.09
N PRO A 78 3.49 -12.71 -6.27
CA PRO A 78 2.46 -12.68 -7.30
C PRO A 78 1.05 -13.08 -6.84
N ALA A 79 0.92 -13.93 -5.81
CA ALA A 79 -0.36 -14.37 -5.28
C ALA A 79 -1.20 -13.23 -4.66
N HIS A 80 -0.55 -12.14 -4.25
CA HIS A 80 -1.21 -10.97 -3.62
C HIS A 80 -1.36 -9.78 -4.56
N ARG A 81 -0.95 -9.90 -5.83
CA ARG A 81 -1.04 -8.81 -6.81
C ARG A 81 -2.43 -8.74 -7.42
N LEU A 82 -2.91 -7.51 -7.63
CA LEU A 82 -4.10 -7.22 -8.45
C LEU A 82 -3.70 -6.23 -9.53
N GLY A 83 -3.41 -6.75 -10.72
CA GLY A 83 -2.80 -6.02 -11.82
C GLY A 83 -1.58 -6.74 -12.36
N SER A 84 -0.83 -6.09 -13.26
CA SER A 84 0.38 -6.65 -13.86
C SER A 84 1.68 -6.21 -13.18
N GLU A 85 1.64 -5.11 -12.41
CA GLU A 85 2.80 -4.57 -11.68
C GLU A 85 3.01 -5.32 -10.35
N GLY A 86 4.27 -5.38 -9.88
CA GLY A 86 4.65 -5.97 -8.60
C GLY A 86 5.67 -5.11 -7.85
N LEU A 87 6.24 -5.64 -6.78
CA LEU A 87 7.30 -5.01 -6.00
C LEU A 87 8.58 -5.86 -6.06
N ALA A 88 9.33 -5.80 -7.16
CA ALA A 88 10.61 -6.48 -7.25
C ALA A 88 11.73 -5.68 -6.55
N PRO A 89 12.78 -6.34 -6.01
CA PRO A 89 13.87 -5.63 -5.36
C PRO A 89 14.56 -4.65 -6.31
N GLY A 90 14.73 -3.40 -5.87
CA GLY A 90 15.31 -2.32 -6.68
C GLY A 90 14.30 -1.55 -7.54
N ASP A 91 13.04 -1.99 -7.61
CA ASP A 91 11.99 -1.25 -8.29
C ASP A 91 11.76 0.13 -7.63
N THR A 92 11.31 1.08 -8.45
CA THR A 92 10.82 2.38 -7.98
C THR A 92 9.36 2.52 -8.36
N VAL A 93 8.50 2.60 -7.34
CA VAL A 93 7.08 2.88 -7.49
C VAL A 93 6.88 4.39 -7.47
N THR A 94 6.12 4.91 -8.44
CA THR A 94 5.82 6.34 -8.53
C THR A 94 4.33 6.62 -8.55
N ALA A 95 3.92 7.71 -7.89
CA ALA A 95 2.57 8.26 -7.94
C ALA A 95 2.56 9.76 -7.59
N GLY A 96 2.07 10.61 -8.51
CA GLY A 96 1.89 12.03 -8.23
C GLY A 96 3.16 12.78 -7.82
N GLY A 97 4.33 12.36 -8.33
CA GLY A 97 5.64 12.91 -7.96
C GLY A 97 6.33 12.20 -6.80
N CYS A 98 5.61 11.40 -6.01
CA CYS A 98 6.20 10.57 -4.96
C CYS A 98 6.99 9.43 -5.58
N GLU A 99 8.20 9.17 -5.06
CA GLU A 99 9.03 8.02 -5.40
C GLU A 99 9.25 7.12 -4.18
N VAL A 100 9.01 5.82 -4.34
CA VAL A 100 9.24 4.80 -3.32
C VAL A 100 10.13 3.70 -3.89
N ARG A 101 11.28 3.45 -3.27
CA ARG A 101 12.20 2.37 -3.64
C ARG A 101 11.89 1.09 -2.86
N VAL A 102 11.81 -0.02 -3.58
CA VAL A 102 11.57 -1.34 -3.00
C VAL A 102 12.90 -1.96 -2.57
N VAL A 103 13.01 -2.27 -1.28
CA VAL A 103 14.18 -2.95 -0.70
C VAL A 103 13.73 -4.32 -0.20
N ALA A 104 14.26 -5.40 -0.78
CA ALA A 104 14.00 -6.75 -0.27
C ALA A 104 14.54 -6.90 1.14
N THR A 105 13.67 -7.32 2.06
CA THR A 105 13.98 -7.55 3.47
C THR A 105 13.36 -8.86 3.96
N PRO A 106 13.64 -10.00 3.28
CA PRO A 106 13.09 -11.29 3.69
C PRO A 106 13.54 -11.63 5.11
N GLY A 107 12.67 -12.31 5.84
CA GLY A 107 12.93 -12.69 7.22
C GLY A 107 11.66 -13.17 7.90
N HIS A 108 10.77 -12.25 8.25
CA HIS A 108 9.44 -12.60 8.76
C HIS A 108 8.66 -13.43 7.74
N THR A 109 8.63 -12.99 6.48
CA THR A 109 8.21 -13.79 5.32
C THR A 109 9.24 -13.73 4.20
N ALA A 110 9.13 -14.64 3.23
CA ALA A 110 10.01 -14.68 2.06
C ALA A 110 9.78 -13.50 1.09
N ASP A 111 8.58 -12.93 1.10
CA ASP A 111 8.16 -11.81 0.25
C ASP A 111 8.24 -10.45 0.96
N SER A 112 8.81 -10.38 2.17
CA SER A 112 8.94 -9.13 2.92
C SER A 112 9.80 -8.09 2.19
N VAL A 113 9.26 -6.88 2.08
CA VAL A 113 9.96 -5.70 1.55
C VAL A 113 9.82 -4.49 2.48
N CYS A 114 10.83 -3.63 2.45
CA CYS A 114 10.75 -2.27 2.96
C CYS A 114 10.54 -1.28 1.81
N LEU A 115 9.83 -0.21 2.11
CA LEU A 115 9.52 0.89 1.18
C LEU A 115 10.33 2.12 1.62
N LEU A 116 11.38 2.45 0.88
CA LEU A 116 12.25 3.59 1.17
C LEU A 116 11.77 4.83 0.40
N LEU A 117 11.55 5.93 1.11
CA LEU A 117 11.28 7.26 0.54
C LEU A 117 12.60 8.03 0.38
N PRO A 118 13.16 8.18 -0.83
CA PRO A 118 14.45 8.84 -1.01
C PRO A 118 14.44 10.33 -0.64
N ALA A 119 13.26 10.96 -0.66
CA ALA A 119 13.09 12.36 -0.27
C ALA A 119 13.27 12.61 1.25
N ASP A 120 13.12 11.56 2.06
CA ASP A 120 13.21 11.61 3.52
C ASP A 120 14.52 11.02 4.07
N ALA A 121 15.50 10.76 3.19
CA ALA A 121 16.77 10.11 3.51
C ALA A 121 17.88 11.08 3.93
#